data_AF-A0A847ALY1-F1
#
_entry.id   AF-A0A847ALY1-F1
#
_cell.length_a   1.000
_cell.length_b   1.000
_cell.length_c   1.000
_cell.angle_alpha   90.00
_cell.angle_beta   90.00
_cell.angle_gamma   90.00
#
_symmetry.space_group_name_H-M   'P 1'
#
loop_
_entity.id
_entity.type
_entity.pdbx_description
1 polymer ?
#
loop_
_entity_poly.entity_id
_entity_poly.type
_entity_poly.pdbx_seq_one_letter_code
_entity_poly.pdbx_strand_id
1 'polypeptide(L)'
;MKFLQLIILTVIIVALAFAGLALNILIKKGGKFPNTHVGGNKYLSCLGIFCAQTQDRHEQEKVKKKIDYKNVRLVNPAKDNS
;
A
#
# COMPACT_ATOMS: atom_id res chain seq x y z
N MET A 1 36.70 -24.73 0.34
CA MET A 1 36.14 -24.40 1.67
C MET A 1 35.77 -22.91 1.72
N LYS A 2 34.65 -22.49 1.13
CA LYS A 2 34.20 -21.08 1.15
C LYS A 2 32.69 -21.01 0.94
N PHE A 3 32.18 -21.77 -0.03
CA PHE A 3 30.75 -21.85 -0.33
C PHE A 3 29.91 -22.42 0.83
N LEU A 4 30.31 -23.57 1.41
CA LEU A 4 29.58 -24.17 2.51
C LEU A 4 29.57 -23.30 3.78
N GLN A 5 30.68 -22.61 4.06
CA GLN A 5 30.78 -21.65 5.17
C GLN A 5 29.85 -20.45 4.94
N LEU A 6 29.76 -19.94 3.71
CA LEU A 6 28.81 -18.88 3.35
C LEU A 6 27.37 -19.34 3.53
N ILE A 7 27.01 -20.55 3.09
CA ILE A 7 25.67 -21.09 3.28
C ILE A 7 25.33 -21.17 4.77
N ILE A 8 26.20 -21.78 5.58
CA ILE A 8 25.98 -21.90 7.02
C ILE A 8 25.82 -20.52 7.68
N LEU A 9 26.67 -19.56 7.32
CA LEU A 9 26.58 -18.19 7.83
C LEU A 9 25.24 -17.53 7.45
N THR A 10 24.79 -17.66 6.20
CA THR A 10 23.51 -17.09 5.76
C THR A 10 22.32 -17.72 6.48
N VAL A 11 22.32 -19.05 6.65
CA VAL A 11 21.26 -19.76 7.35
C VAL A 11 21.16 -19.31 8.81
N ILE A 12 22.29 -19.13 9.50
CA ILE A 12 22.31 -18.66 10.90
C ILE A 12 21.70 -17.25 11.01
N ILE A 13 22.06 -16.33 10.11
CA ILE A 13 21.53 -14.95 10.12
C ILE A 13 20.02 -14.96 9.89
N VAL A 14 19.56 -15.74 8.90
CA VAL A 14 18.14 -15.88 8.58
C VAL A 14 17.36 -16.47 9.77
N ALA A 15 17.91 -17.51 10.40
CA ALA A 15 17.30 -18.13 11.57
C ALA A 15 17.17 -17.16 12.75
N LEU A 16 18.18 -16.32 13.00
CA LEU A 16 18.12 -15.27 14.03
C LEU A 16 17.04 -14.23 13.74
N ALA A 17 16.87 -13.83 12.48
CA ALA A 17 15.80 -12.89 12.09
C ALA A 17 14.40 -13.48 12.34
N PHE A 18 14.19 -14.74 11.96
CA PHE A 18 12.92 -15.44 12.22
C PHE A 18 12.68 -15.67 13.71
N ALA A 19 13.71 -15.99 14.49
CA ALA A 19 13.61 -16.11 15.94
C ALA A 19 13.17 -14.77 16.56
N GLY A 20 13.77 -13.65 16.16
CA GLY A 20 13.38 -12.32 16.63
C GLY A 20 11.92 -11.96 16.29
N LEU A 21 11.46 -12.33 15.09
CA LEU A 21 10.06 -12.16 14.69
C LEU A 21 9.14 -13.04 15.55
N ALA A 22 9.48 -14.31 15.75
CA ALA A 22 8.72 -15.25 16.55
C ALA A 22 8.58 -14.80 18.01
N LEU A 23 9.67 -14.32 18.62
CA LEU A 23 9.64 -13.77 19.99
C LEU A 23 8.73 -12.54 20.11
N ASN A 24 8.74 -11.66 19.11
CA ASN A 24 7.86 -10.48 19.08
C ASN A 24 6.37 -10.84 18.93
N ILE A 25 6.05 -11.98 18.32
CA ILE A 25 4.66 -12.40 18.09
C ILE A 25 4.16 -13.28 19.24
N LEU A 26 4.96 -14.25 19.69
CA LEU A 26 4.57 -15.26 20.67
C LEU A 26 4.72 -14.79 22.12
N ILE A 27 5.77 -14.02 22.44
CA ILE A 27 6.12 -13.70 23.83
C ILE A 27 5.71 -12.27 24.21
N LYS A 28 5.82 -11.31 23.29
CA LYS A 28 5.50 -9.91 23.57
C LYS A 28 3.98 -9.73 23.74
N LYS A 29 3.54 -9.13 24.86
CA LYS A 29 2.11 -8.77 25.05
C LYS A 29 1.67 -7.82 23.94
N GLY A 30 0.64 -8.22 23.19
CA GLY A 30 0.19 -7.48 22.00
C GLY A 30 1.00 -7.76 20.73
N GLY A 31 1.81 -8.82 20.72
CA GLY A 31 2.48 -9.33 19.54
C GLY A 31 1.47 -9.59 18.42
N LYS A 32 1.60 -8.83 17.34
CA LYS A 32 0.80 -8.98 16.12
C LYS A 32 1.76 -8.98 14.97
N PHE A 33 1.42 -9.72 13.92
CA PHE A 33 2.10 -9.53 12.65
C PHE A 33 1.97 -8.06 12.23
N PRO A 34 3.03 -7.46 11.68
CA PRO A 34 2.97 -6.10 11.17
C PRO A 34 1.82 -6.00 10.17
N ASN A 35 0.99 -4.95 10.31
CA ASN A 35 -0.10 -4.71 9.38
C ASN A 35 0.48 -4.34 8.00
N THR A 36 0.48 -5.30 7.07
CA THR A 36 0.90 -5.08 5.68
C THR A 36 -0.19 -4.42 4.83
N HIS A 37 -1.41 -4.29 5.38
CA HIS A 37 -2.52 -3.64 4.70
C HIS A 37 -2.45 -2.12 4.88
N VAL A 38 -2.11 -1.40 3.81
CA VAL A 38 -2.01 0.07 3.77
C VAL A 38 -3.31 0.72 4.28
N GLY A 39 -4.48 0.20 3.88
CA GLY A 39 -5.77 0.77 4.26
C GLY A 39 -6.17 0.62 5.73
N GLY A 40 -5.51 -0.27 6.48
CA GLY A 40 -5.79 -0.49 7.91
C GLY A 40 -4.90 0.32 8.85
N ASN A 41 -3.89 1.01 8.31
CA ASN A 41 -2.89 1.67 9.13
C ASN A 41 -3.28 3.14 9.40
N LYS A 42 -3.67 3.43 10.65
CA LYS A 42 -4.02 4.79 11.09
C LYS A 42 -2.88 5.79 10.88
N TYR A 43 -1.62 5.37 11.05
CA TYR A 43 -0.47 6.26 10.83
C TYR A 43 -0.34 6.66 9.36
N LEU A 44 -0.50 5.72 8.41
CA LEU A 44 -0.45 6.01 6.98
C LEU A 44 -1.64 6.86 6.54
N SER A 45 -2.82 6.61 7.11
CA SER A 45 -4.00 7.44 6.86
C SER A 45 -3.81 8.89 7.32
N CYS A 46 -3.16 9.14 8.46
CA CYS A 46 -2.82 10.51 8.90
C CYS A 46 -1.81 11.20 7.97
N LEU A 47 -0.95 10.43 7.32
CA LEU A 47 0.00 10.92 6.31
C LEU A 47 -0.66 11.10 4.92
N GLY A 48 -1.94 10.79 4.78
CA GLY A 48 -2.68 10.89 3.52
C GLY A 48 -2.40 9.76 2.53
N ILE A 49 -1.76 8.67 2.97
CA ILE A 49 -1.46 7.50 2.14
C ILE A 49 -2.60 6.51 2.30
N PHE A 50 -3.34 6.28 1.21
CA PHE A 50 -4.48 5.36 1.14
C PHE A 50 -4.20 4.22 0.16
N CYS A 51 -5.04 3.19 0.17
CA CYS A 51 -4.99 2.18 -0.89
C CYS A 51 -5.36 2.82 -2.24
N ALA A 52 -4.85 2.24 -3.34
CA ALA A 52 -5.07 2.75 -4.70
C ALA A 52 -6.54 3.05 -4.99
N GLN A 53 -7.46 2.12 -4.65
CA GLN A 53 -8.89 2.31 -4.85
C GLN A 53 -9.49 3.50 -4.09
N THR A 54 -9.07 3.72 -2.84
CA THR A 54 -9.55 4.86 -2.04
C THR A 54 -8.97 6.17 -2.57
N GLN A 55 -7.70 6.15 -2.99
CA GLN A 55 -7.07 7.31 -3.62
C GLN A 55 -7.76 7.67 -4.93
N ASP A 56 -8.02 6.69 -5.80
CA ASP A 56 -8.77 6.86 -7.05
C ASP A 56 -10.16 7.44 -6.79
N ARG A 57 -10.88 6.95 -5.77
CA ARG A 57 -12.20 7.49 -5.39
C ARG A 57 -12.10 8.96 -4.95
N HIS A 58 -11.13 9.30 -4.12
CA HIS A 58 -10.93 10.67 -3.68
C HIS A 58 -10.55 11.60 -4.84
N GLU A 59 -9.77 11.12 -5.81
CA GLU A 59 -9.43 11.88 -7.01
C GLU A 59 -10.65 12.06 -7.92
N GLN A 60 -11.48 11.04 -8.11
CA GLN A 60 -12.75 11.15 -8.84
C GLN A 60 -13.70 12.16 -8.19
N GLU A 61 -13.81 12.16 -6.85
CA GLU A 61 -14.62 13.16 -6.11
C GLU A 61 -14.07 14.59 -6.31
N LYS A 62 -12.75 14.76 -6.31
CA LYS A 62 -12.11 16.06 -6.57
C LYS A 62 -12.37 16.55 -8.00
N VAL A 63 -12.26 15.66 -9.00
CA VAL A 63 -12.58 15.97 -10.39
C VAL A 63 -14.06 16.35 -10.52
N LYS A 64 -14.95 15.56 -9.93
CA LYS A 64 -16.40 15.81 -9.97
C LYS A 64 -16.78 17.16 -9.35
N LYS A 65 -16.06 17.59 -8.30
CA LYS A 65 -16.27 18.91 -7.67
C LYS A 65 -15.73 20.06 -8.52
N LYS A 66 -14.65 19.85 -9.28
CA LYS A 66 -14.07 20.88 -10.17
C LYS A 66 -14.85 21.04 -11.46
N ILE A 67 -15.41 19.96 -12.00
CA ILE A 67 -16.18 19.96 -13.23
C ILE A 67 -17.64 20.24 -12.87
N ASP A 68 -18.13 21.46 -13.11
CA ASP A 68 -19.56 21.74 -13.02
C ASP A 68 -20.25 21.16 -14.27
N TYR A 69 -20.62 19.87 -14.22
CA TYR A 69 -21.21 19.14 -15.35
C TYR A 69 -22.49 19.79 -15.90
N LYS A 70 -23.12 20.72 -15.17
CA LYS A 70 -24.24 21.52 -15.70
C LYS A 70 -23.84 22.43 -16.86
N ASN A 71 -22.56 22.82 -16.95
CA ASN A 71 -22.07 23.78 -17.95
C ASN A 71 -21.15 23.15 -19.01
N VAL A 72 -20.90 21.83 -18.94
CA VAL A 72 -20.10 21.14 -19.94
C VAL A 72 -20.99 20.77 -21.12
N ARG A 73 -20.84 21.47 -22.25
CA ARG A 73 -21.44 21.04 -23.51
C ARG A 73 -20.72 19.76 -23.95
N LEU A 74 -21.47 18.68 -24.16
CA LEU A 74 -20.95 17.46 -24.77
C LEU A 74 -20.58 17.80 -26.21
N VAL A 75 -19.28 17.84 -26.51
CA VAL A 75 -18.82 17.87 -27.91
C VAL A 75 -19.21 16.53 -28.50
N ASN A 76 -20.08 16.56 -29.51
CA ASN A 76 -20.50 15.37 -30.23
C ASN A 76 -19.60 15.21 -31.46
N PRO A 77 -18.62 14.29 -31.46
CA PRO A 77 -17.59 14.17 -32.52
C PRO A 77 -18.13 13.60 -33.86
N ALA A 78 -19.45 13.44 -33.98
CA ALA A 78 -20.13 12.99 -35.18
C ALA A 78 -20.84 14.14 -35.94
N LYS A 79 -20.78 15.39 -35.43
CA LYS A 79 -21.45 16.56 -36.04
C LYS A 79 -20.51 17.70 -36.44
N ASP A 80 -19.21 17.58 -36.16
CA ASP A 80 -18.17 18.58 -36.42
C ASP A 80 -17.43 18.36 -37.75
N ASN A 81 -17.78 17.29 -38.48
CA ASN A 81 -17.22 16.95 -39.80
C ASN A 81 -18.31 16.92 -40.90
N SER A 82 -19.29 17.84 -40.86
CA SER A 82 -20.25 18.06 -41.94
C SER A 82 -20.42 19.53 -42.26
#